data_AF-A0A934VRS1-F1
#
_entry.id   AF-A0A934VRS1-F1
#
_cell.length_a   1.000
_cell.length_b   1.000
_cell.length_c   1.000
_cell.angle_alpha   90.00
_cell.angle_beta   90.00
_cell.angle_gamma   90.00
#
_symmetry.space_group_name_H-M   'P 1'
#
loop_
_entity.id
_entity.type
_entity.pdbx_description
1 polymer ?
#
loop_
_entity_poly.entity_id
_entity_poly.type
_entity_poly.pdbx_seq_one_letter_code
_entity_poly.pdbx_strand_id
1 'polypeptide(L)'
;MLPIVLVHGYSSEGASNTVEEIYGTLGSDLQAKLGAQVLDLNLSRWISLSDGIALDDVSFAMERALKAHGDLLANGFHVVIHSTGALVVRNWIKLYSPRPCPIQNLVHLAGANFGSGLAHIGRGQMARWARFFKGTGRGVKILNELEFGASKTIDLHSHFTEAGNDMYHDYQVQEFCLIGSQTLSAMRHLPIRYVKEDSSDNTVRTSAGNLNFNLLRVAPTDAAFELSVDALQTLIKRRHEEEIIDTSEIYQFDLSDVASERQPVPFAIAYETAHFGDKIGIVTGSKNRSQVVPLIAKALTTPYDTSKYAATAATFESARQKTFQRAARLRSSALEWNKQSQYEGHAQLIFRLRDQFGAAVEDFDITIRSTPPRTSKNKLEHMIEDKHLNKKDKGTITFYLRTQSFNKRSKKWVELLDNVPTVHLEITAHEDHSPEIAFAPLSIKLTPTQIRALIQSFRTTIVDITLLRLPSGKVFELS
;
A
#
# COMPACT_ATOMS: atom_id res chain seq x y z
N MET A 1 -3.07 1.27 32.00
CA MET A 1 -2.96 1.18 30.52
C MET A 1 -3.92 2.19 29.93
N LEU A 2 -3.57 2.85 28.83
CA LEU A 2 -4.47 3.82 28.21
C LEU A 2 -5.69 3.12 27.59
N PRO A 3 -6.82 3.83 27.40
CA PRO A 3 -7.97 3.30 26.67
C PRO A 3 -7.58 2.86 25.25
N ILE A 4 -8.23 1.81 24.76
CA ILE A 4 -8.08 1.29 23.40
C ILE A 4 -9.31 1.69 22.61
N VAL A 5 -9.13 2.45 21.54
CA VAL A 5 -10.19 2.82 20.60
C VAL A 5 -10.13 1.88 19.40
N LEU A 6 -11.24 1.21 19.11
CA LEU A 6 -11.40 0.42 17.90
C LEU A 6 -11.98 1.32 16.80
N VAL A 7 -11.39 1.29 15.60
CA VAL A 7 -11.87 2.03 14.42
C VAL A 7 -11.93 1.08 13.23
N HIS A 8 -13.11 0.77 12.73
CA HIS A 8 -13.24 -0.20 11.63
C HIS A 8 -13.17 0.47 10.26
N GLY A 9 -13.03 -0.35 9.22
CA GLY A 9 -13.04 0.08 7.84
C GLY A 9 -14.44 0.10 7.22
N TYR A 10 -14.67 1.13 6.40
CA TYR A 10 -15.77 1.33 5.47
C TYR A 10 -16.58 0.07 5.11
N SER A 11 -17.89 0.17 5.36
CA SER A 11 -18.96 -0.70 4.87
C SER A 11 -19.36 -1.94 5.67
N SER A 12 -18.77 -2.23 6.82
CA SER A 12 -19.20 -3.36 7.67
C SER A 12 -20.58 -3.19 8.36
N GLU A 13 -21.31 -2.08 8.14
CA GLU A 13 -22.47 -1.72 8.97
C GLU A 13 -23.71 -1.23 8.21
N GLY A 14 -24.82 -1.94 8.41
CA GLY A 14 -26.14 -1.33 8.36
C GLY A 14 -26.46 -0.65 9.69
N ALA A 15 -27.50 0.18 9.74
CA ALA A 15 -27.91 0.94 10.94
C ALA A 15 -28.23 0.08 12.20
N SER A 16 -28.20 -1.24 12.08
CA SER A 16 -28.56 -2.22 13.11
C SER A 16 -27.40 -3.09 13.61
N ASN A 17 -26.17 -2.92 13.10
CA ASN A 17 -25.09 -3.86 13.44
C ASN A 17 -24.50 -3.58 14.83
N THR A 18 -24.32 -4.61 15.65
CA THR A 18 -23.73 -4.46 17.00
C THR A 18 -22.19 -4.54 16.97
N VAL A 19 -21.54 -4.02 18.01
CA VAL A 19 -20.07 -4.06 18.18
C VAL A 19 -19.53 -5.49 18.03
N GLU A 20 -20.27 -6.47 18.55
CA GLU A 20 -19.96 -7.89 18.47
C GLU A 20 -20.03 -8.43 17.03
N GLU A 21 -20.88 -7.87 16.17
CA GLU A 21 -20.96 -8.27 14.76
C GLU A 21 -19.80 -7.72 13.93
N ILE A 22 -19.26 -6.55 14.30
CA ILE A 22 -18.15 -5.87 13.60
C ILE A 22 -16.80 -6.43 14.05
N TYR A 23 -16.59 -6.52 15.37
CA TYR A 23 -15.31 -6.88 15.97
C TYR A 23 -15.24 -8.32 16.49
N GLY A 24 -16.37 -9.04 16.52
CA GLY A 24 -16.42 -10.35 17.16
C GLY A 24 -16.05 -10.24 18.64
N THR A 25 -15.25 -11.20 19.12
CA THR A 25 -14.73 -11.21 20.50
C THR A 25 -13.49 -10.34 20.71
N LEU A 26 -13.01 -9.63 19.68
CA LEU A 26 -11.71 -8.94 19.78
C LEU A 26 -11.65 -7.94 20.93
N GLY A 27 -12.70 -7.12 21.10
CA GLY A 27 -12.76 -6.14 22.18
C GLY A 27 -12.70 -6.79 23.57
N SER A 28 -13.53 -7.81 23.81
CA SER A 28 -13.52 -8.56 25.08
C SER A 28 -12.21 -9.32 25.30
N ASP A 29 -11.60 -9.88 24.25
CA ASP A 29 -10.33 -10.58 24.33
C ASP A 29 -9.19 -9.62 24.73
N LEU A 30 -9.19 -8.40 24.19
CA LEU A 30 -8.23 -7.36 24.56
C LEU A 30 -8.46 -6.87 25.99
N GLN A 31 -9.71 -6.62 26.38
CA GLN A 31 -10.05 -6.23 27.74
C GLN A 31 -9.62 -7.29 28.76
N ALA A 32 -9.94 -8.57 28.51
CA ALA A 32 -9.56 -9.67 29.39
C ALA A 32 -8.04 -9.84 29.48
N LYS A 33 -7.32 -9.60 28.37
CA LYS A 33 -5.86 -9.77 28.31
C LYS A 33 -5.07 -8.61 28.91
N LEU A 34 -5.58 -7.39 28.81
CA LEU A 34 -4.84 -6.16 29.13
C LEU A 34 -5.42 -5.38 30.31
N GLY A 35 -6.65 -5.67 30.73
CA GLY A 35 -7.36 -4.89 31.75
C GLY A 35 -7.63 -3.44 31.34
N ALA A 36 -7.50 -3.09 30.06
CA ALA A 36 -7.71 -1.76 29.54
C ALA A 36 -9.19 -1.54 29.16
N GLN A 37 -9.67 -0.31 29.31
CA GLN A 37 -10.96 0.08 28.76
C GLN A 37 -10.91 0.01 27.23
N VAL A 38 -11.87 -0.67 26.63
CA VAL A 38 -12.03 -0.73 25.18
C VAL A 38 -13.25 0.10 24.80
N LEU A 39 -13.03 1.08 23.93
CA LEU A 39 -14.06 1.96 23.37
C LEU A 39 -14.18 1.64 21.88
N ASP A 40 -15.40 1.63 21.38
CA ASP A 40 -15.66 1.56 19.94
C ASP A 40 -16.01 2.95 19.45
N LEU A 41 -15.22 3.46 18.51
CA LEU A 41 -15.56 4.67 17.78
C LEU A 41 -16.18 4.23 16.45
N ASN A 42 -17.49 4.01 16.50
CA ASN A 42 -18.29 3.61 15.35
C ASN A 42 -18.41 4.78 14.36
N LEU A 43 -17.45 4.86 13.44
CA LEU A 43 -17.43 5.86 12.36
C LEU A 43 -18.44 5.57 11.26
N SER A 44 -18.86 4.32 11.09
CA SER A 44 -19.91 3.89 10.14
C SER A 44 -21.26 4.57 10.37
N ARG A 45 -21.61 4.94 11.61
CA ARG A 45 -22.80 5.78 11.86
C ARG A 45 -22.73 7.14 11.16
N TRP A 46 -21.53 7.62 10.83
CA TRP A 46 -21.27 8.87 10.10
C TRP A 46 -20.95 8.65 8.62
N ILE A 47 -20.42 7.48 8.29
CA ILE A 47 -20.25 7.02 6.92
C ILE A 47 -21.61 6.50 6.45
N SER A 48 -22.55 7.42 6.22
CA SER A 48 -23.68 7.07 5.35
C SER A 48 -23.08 6.50 4.07
N LEU A 49 -23.63 5.42 3.54
CA LEU A 49 -23.22 4.79 2.29
C LEU A 49 -23.59 5.71 1.10
N SER A 50 -23.11 6.95 1.14
CA SER A 50 -23.37 8.06 0.24
C SER A 50 -22.14 8.27 -0.61
N ASP A 51 -22.34 8.32 -1.92
CA ASP A 51 -21.26 8.50 -2.89
C ASP A 51 -20.55 9.86 -2.76
N GLY A 52 -21.13 10.81 -2.02
CA GLY A 52 -20.58 12.14 -1.80
C GLY A 52 -19.49 12.24 -0.74
N ILE A 53 -19.38 11.27 0.17
CA ILE A 53 -18.46 11.30 1.33
C ILE A 53 -17.04 10.93 0.90
N ALA A 54 -16.08 11.83 1.14
CA ALA A 54 -14.65 11.63 0.92
C ALA A 54 -13.90 11.26 2.19
N LEU A 55 -12.63 10.84 2.07
CA LEU A 55 -11.77 10.52 3.21
C LEU A 55 -11.66 11.69 4.21
N ASP A 56 -11.57 12.92 3.73
CA ASP A 56 -11.46 14.12 4.58
C ASP A 56 -12.71 14.33 5.46
N ASP A 57 -13.90 14.03 4.91
CA ASP A 57 -15.16 14.11 5.66
C ASP A 57 -15.19 13.09 6.81
N VAL A 58 -14.70 11.88 6.56
CA VAL A 58 -14.64 10.82 7.58
C VAL A 58 -13.59 11.14 8.65
N SER A 59 -12.43 11.66 8.26
CA SER A 59 -11.42 12.14 9.21
C SER A 59 -11.93 13.31 10.05
N PHE A 60 -12.72 14.23 9.47
CA PHE A 60 -13.38 15.29 10.21
C PHE A 60 -14.45 14.76 11.17
N ALA A 61 -15.22 13.75 10.76
CA ALA A 61 -16.17 13.08 11.64
C ALA A 61 -15.47 12.42 12.85
N MET A 62 -14.32 11.78 12.62
CA MET A 62 -13.47 11.25 13.69
C MET A 62 -13.01 12.34 14.66
N GLU A 63 -12.57 13.49 14.15
CA GLU A 63 -12.19 14.63 14.98
C GLU A 63 -13.34 15.11 15.89
N ARG A 64 -14.55 15.23 15.32
CA ARG A 64 -15.75 15.60 16.09
C ARG A 64 -16.09 14.56 17.17
N ALA A 65 -15.98 13.28 16.83
CA ALA A 65 -16.23 12.20 17.78
C ALA A 65 -15.21 12.20 18.93
N LEU A 66 -13.91 12.39 18.63
CA LEU A 66 -12.87 12.49 19.64
C LEU A 66 -13.03 13.71 20.53
N LYS A 67 -13.46 14.86 19.98
CA LYS A 67 -13.78 16.06 20.78
C LYS A 67 -14.93 15.84 21.77
N ALA A 68 -15.89 14.97 21.45
CA ALA A 68 -16.93 14.56 22.40
C ALA A 68 -16.39 13.68 23.53
N HIS A 69 -15.22 13.05 23.34
CA HIS A 69 -14.47 12.31 24.33
C HIS A 69 -13.20 13.07 24.74
N GLY A 70 -13.35 14.30 25.22
CA GLY A 70 -12.23 15.21 25.56
C GLY A 70 -11.15 14.60 26.45
N ASP A 71 -11.53 13.65 27.33
CA ASP A 71 -10.59 12.92 28.18
C ASP A 71 -9.58 12.08 27.39
N LEU A 72 -9.95 11.54 26.22
CA LEU A 72 -9.03 10.80 25.35
C LEU A 72 -7.99 11.74 24.73
N LEU A 73 -8.42 12.91 24.26
CA LEU A 73 -7.52 13.91 23.69
C LEU A 73 -6.56 14.47 24.75
N ALA A 74 -7.01 14.61 26.00
CA ALA A 74 -6.20 15.13 27.09
C ALA A 74 -5.20 14.10 27.65
N ASN A 75 -5.62 12.84 27.81
CA ASN A 75 -4.83 11.81 28.50
C ASN A 75 -4.10 10.84 27.55
N GLY A 76 -4.44 10.86 26.27
CA GLY A 76 -3.94 9.94 25.26
C GLY A 76 -4.67 8.59 25.24
N PHE A 77 -4.51 7.87 24.13
CA PHE A 77 -5.16 6.58 23.88
C PHE A 77 -4.37 5.72 22.90
N HIS A 78 -4.77 4.46 22.77
CA HIS A 78 -4.29 3.57 21.71
C HIS A 78 -5.39 3.33 20.70
N VAL A 79 -5.02 2.96 19.48
CA VAL A 79 -5.97 2.70 18.40
C VAL A 79 -5.69 1.33 17.77
N VAL A 80 -6.74 0.56 17.53
CA VAL A 80 -6.71 -0.62 16.66
C VAL A 80 -7.63 -0.37 15.48
N ILE A 81 -7.05 -0.31 14.28
CA ILE A 81 -7.79 -0.09 13.05
C ILE A 81 -7.99 -1.39 12.28
N HIS A 82 -9.00 -1.41 11.41
CA HIS A 82 -9.15 -2.44 10.36
C HIS A 82 -9.34 -1.80 8.98
N SER A 83 -8.75 -2.41 7.96
CA SER A 83 -9.01 -2.08 6.56
C SER A 83 -8.87 -0.58 6.25
N THR A 84 -9.91 0.07 5.74
CA THR A 84 -9.89 1.49 5.34
C THR A 84 -9.75 2.47 6.50
N GLY A 85 -9.98 2.03 7.75
CA GLY A 85 -9.68 2.81 8.95
C GLY A 85 -8.22 3.26 9.02
N ALA A 86 -7.32 2.55 8.33
CA ALA A 86 -5.92 2.96 8.17
C ALA A 86 -5.78 4.33 7.52
N LEU A 87 -6.51 4.59 6.42
CA LEU A 87 -6.47 5.87 5.73
C LEU A 87 -7.14 6.95 6.58
N VAL A 88 -8.27 6.62 7.22
CA VAL A 88 -9.03 7.57 8.05
C VAL A 88 -8.19 8.10 9.20
N VAL A 89 -7.57 7.21 9.97
CA VAL A 89 -6.77 7.60 11.15
C VAL A 89 -5.49 8.32 10.74
N ARG A 90 -4.76 7.84 9.72
CA ARG A 90 -3.57 8.55 9.24
C ARG A 90 -3.92 9.93 8.68
N ASN A 91 -5.03 10.06 7.94
CA ASN A 91 -5.48 11.35 7.42
C ASN A 91 -6.00 12.28 8.55
N TRP A 92 -6.59 11.73 9.61
CA TRP A 92 -6.91 12.50 10.81
C TRP A 92 -5.64 13.02 11.50
N ILE A 93 -4.59 12.19 11.64
CA ILE A 93 -3.29 12.63 12.19
C ILE A 93 -2.72 13.78 11.36
N LYS A 94 -2.73 13.63 10.03
CA LYS A 94 -2.25 14.66 9.09
C LYS A 94 -3.01 15.99 9.23
N LEU A 95 -4.34 15.95 9.35
CA LEU A 95 -5.18 17.14 9.25
C LEU A 95 -5.51 17.81 10.59
N TYR A 96 -5.63 17.03 11.67
CA TYR A 96 -6.28 17.50 12.92
C TYR A 96 -5.46 17.23 14.18
N SER A 97 -4.57 16.23 14.18
CA SER A 97 -3.84 15.88 15.40
C SER A 97 -2.86 16.99 15.80
N PRO A 98 -2.77 17.32 17.11
CA PRO A 98 -1.64 18.08 17.63
C PRO A 98 -0.35 17.28 17.52
N ARG A 99 0.78 17.94 17.80
CA ARG A 99 2.10 17.33 17.96
C ARG A 99 2.61 17.65 19.38
N PRO A 100 2.85 16.66 20.25
CA PRO A 100 2.66 15.23 20.03
C PRO A 100 1.18 14.83 19.87
N CYS A 101 0.94 13.74 19.15
CA CYS A 101 -0.38 13.16 18.93
C CYS A 101 -0.88 12.46 20.21
N PRO A 102 -2.20 12.51 20.53
CA PRO A 102 -2.75 11.77 21.66
C PRO A 102 -2.78 10.24 21.41
N ILE A 103 -2.65 9.78 20.16
CA ILE A 103 -2.51 8.35 19.85
C ILE A 103 -1.08 7.91 20.14
N GLN A 104 -0.87 7.01 21.10
CA GLN A 104 0.48 6.49 21.39
C GLN A 104 0.85 5.26 20.55
N ASN A 105 -0.07 4.30 20.44
CA ASN A 105 0.13 3.04 19.72
C ASN A 105 -1.02 2.87 18.73
N LEU A 106 -0.69 2.71 17.44
CA LEU A 106 -1.63 2.54 16.33
C LEU A 106 -1.40 1.18 15.66
N VAL A 107 -2.35 0.26 15.83
CA VAL A 107 -2.28 -1.11 15.30
C VAL A 107 -3.16 -1.24 14.06
N HIS A 108 -2.54 -1.56 12.93
CA HIS A 108 -3.20 -1.81 11.65
C HIS A 108 -3.50 -3.29 11.47
N LEU A 109 -4.78 -3.67 11.49
CA LEU A 109 -5.25 -4.99 11.09
C LEU A 109 -5.69 -4.95 9.63
N ALA A 110 -4.88 -5.53 8.75
CA ALA A 110 -5.11 -5.52 7.30
C ALA A 110 -5.42 -4.12 6.75
N GLY A 111 -4.67 -3.11 7.21
CA GLY A 111 -4.87 -1.73 6.78
C GLY A 111 -4.70 -1.59 5.28
N ALA A 112 -5.66 -0.98 4.58
CA ALA A 112 -5.61 -0.80 3.12
C ALA A 112 -4.70 0.39 2.74
N ASN A 113 -3.46 0.41 3.24
CA ASN A 113 -2.57 1.57 3.18
C ASN A 113 -2.27 1.98 1.73
N PHE A 114 -1.96 1.04 0.84
CA PHE A 114 -1.71 1.33 -0.58
C PHE A 114 -2.77 0.73 -1.50
N GLY A 115 -4.03 0.74 -1.04
CA GLY A 115 -5.20 0.35 -1.81
C GLY A 115 -5.55 -1.15 -1.78
N SER A 116 -6.61 -1.49 -2.52
CA SER A 116 -7.22 -2.81 -2.58
C SER A 116 -7.74 -3.13 -3.98
N GLY A 117 -7.54 -4.38 -4.43
CA GLY A 117 -8.03 -4.85 -5.73
C GLY A 117 -9.55 -4.93 -5.82
N LEU A 118 -10.25 -5.02 -4.68
CA LEU A 118 -11.72 -5.04 -4.67
C LEU A 118 -12.33 -3.66 -4.97
N ALA A 119 -11.63 -2.57 -4.65
CA ALA A 119 -12.11 -1.21 -4.90
C ALA A 119 -12.33 -0.92 -6.40
N HIS A 120 -11.62 -1.64 -7.27
CA HIS A 120 -11.73 -1.53 -8.71
C HIS A 120 -12.91 -2.30 -9.33
N ILE A 121 -13.44 -3.32 -8.64
CA ILE A 121 -14.46 -4.18 -9.23
C ILE A 121 -15.74 -3.37 -9.45
N GLY A 122 -16.16 -3.26 -10.71
CA GLY A 122 -17.34 -2.49 -11.08
C GLY A 122 -18.58 -2.95 -10.32
N ARG A 123 -19.44 -1.98 -9.97
CA ARG A 123 -20.65 -2.18 -9.14
C ARG A 123 -21.50 -3.38 -9.58
N GLY A 124 -21.70 -3.58 -10.89
CA GLY A 124 -22.47 -4.71 -11.42
C GLY A 124 -21.83 -6.08 -11.17
N GLN A 125 -20.50 -6.17 -11.20
CA GLN A 125 -19.78 -7.39 -10.87
C GLN A 125 -19.81 -7.68 -9.37
N MET A 126 -19.63 -6.65 -8.52
CA MET A 126 -19.76 -6.80 -7.06
C MET A 126 -21.18 -7.20 -6.64
N ALA A 127 -22.21 -6.57 -7.22
CA ALA A 127 -23.61 -6.87 -6.93
C ALA A 127 -23.95 -8.35 -7.22
N ARG A 128 -23.39 -8.93 -8.29
CA ARG A 128 -23.56 -10.36 -8.64
C ARG A 128 -23.06 -11.30 -7.55
N TRP A 129 -22.10 -10.86 -6.74
CA TRP A 129 -21.46 -11.66 -5.70
C TRP A 129 -21.67 -11.11 -4.29
N ALA A 130 -22.63 -10.19 -4.10
CA ALA A 130 -22.83 -9.45 -2.85
C ALA A 130 -22.97 -10.35 -1.61
N ARG A 131 -23.54 -11.56 -1.74
CA ARG A 131 -23.61 -12.54 -0.63
C ARG A 131 -22.25 -12.97 -0.06
N PHE A 132 -21.18 -12.82 -0.83
CA PHE A 132 -19.81 -13.17 -0.44
C PHE A 132 -19.00 -11.97 0.05
N PHE A 133 -19.51 -10.75 -0.18
CA PHE A 133 -18.86 -9.50 0.18
C PHE A 133 -19.78 -8.75 1.14
N LYS A 134 -19.55 -8.90 2.46
CA LYS A 134 -20.29 -8.12 3.46
C LYS A 134 -19.94 -6.64 3.27
N GLY A 135 -20.95 -5.79 3.10
CA GLY A 135 -20.82 -4.34 3.20
C GLY A 135 -20.76 -3.53 1.90
N THR A 136 -20.50 -4.12 0.74
CA THR A 136 -19.91 -3.39 -0.40
C THR A 136 -20.90 -2.58 -1.26
N GLY A 137 -21.84 -1.86 -0.66
CA GLY A 137 -22.83 -1.05 -1.36
C GLY A 137 -22.77 0.43 -0.99
N ARG A 138 -22.08 1.24 -1.82
CA ARG A 138 -22.19 2.72 -1.99
C ARG A 138 -21.25 3.61 -1.15
N GLY A 139 -20.54 4.53 -1.81
CA GLY A 139 -19.44 5.38 -1.29
C GLY A 139 -18.25 5.47 -2.28
N VAL A 140 -18.54 5.91 -3.51
CA VAL A 140 -17.58 5.95 -4.63
C VAL A 140 -16.29 6.70 -4.34
N LYS A 141 -16.34 7.83 -3.64
CA LYS A 141 -15.14 8.63 -3.40
C LYS A 141 -14.10 7.88 -2.55
N ILE A 142 -14.53 7.23 -1.47
CA ILE A 142 -13.65 6.39 -0.63
C ILE A 142 -13.12 5.20 -1.43
N LEU A 143 -13.95 4.54 -2.24
CA LEU A 143 -13.48 3.45 -3.11
C LEU A 143 -12.45 3.93 -4.13
N ASN A 144 -12.61 5.13 -4.70
CA ASN A 144 -11.62 5.71 -5.59
C ASN A 144 -10.29 5.99 -4.86
N GLU A 145 -10.34 6.41 -3.60
CA GLU A 145 -9.16 6.62 -2.76
C GLU A 145 -8.48 5.28 -2.34
N LEU A 146 -9.22 4.17 -2.38
CA LEU A 146 -8.72 2.82 -2.12
C LEU A 146 -8.28 2.06 -3.38
N GLU A 147 -8.51 2.62 -4.56
CA GLU A 147 -7.98 2.02 -5.78
C GLU A 147 -6.45 2.03 -5.73
N PHE A 148 -5.81 1.00 -6.28
CA PHE A 148 -4.35 0.96 -6.35
C PHE A 148 -3.80 2.21 -7.04
N GLY A 149 -2.83 2.85 -6.40
CA GLY A 149 -2.23 4.08 -6.92
C GLY A 149 -3.09 5.34 -6.80
N ALA A 150 -4.12 5.36 -5.95
CA ALA A 150 -4.88 6.60 -5.74
C ALA A 150 -3.97 7.74 -5.24
N SER A 151 -4.05 8.91 -5.88
CA SER A 151 -3.19 10.06 -5.60
C SER A 151 -3.35 10.55 -4.16
N LYS A 152 -4.58 10.59 -3.64
CA LYS A 152 -4.87 10.96 -2.24
C LYS A 152 -4.13 10.05 -1.26
N THR A 153 -4.04 8.76 -1.56
CA THR A 153 -3.37 7.77 -0.73
C THR A 153 -1.85 7.92 -0.83
N ILE A 154 -1.31 8.18 -2.02
CA ILE A 154 0.11 8.49 -2.21
C ILE A 154 0.47 9.76 -1.42
N ASP A 155 -0.27 10.85 -1.58
CA ASP A 155 -0.01 12.13 -0.91
C ASP A 155 -0.18 12.05 0.62
N LEU A 156 -1.06 11.18 1.10
CA LEU A 156 -1.19 10.91 2.53
C LEU A 156 0.07 10.25 3.08
N HIS A 157 0.63 9.26 2.40
CA HIS A 157 1.82 8.56 2.91
C HIS A 157 3.10 9.34 2.67
N SER A 158 3.22 10.05 1.54
CA SER A 158 4.35 10.94 1.24
C SER A 158 4.48 12.07 2.26
N HIS A 159 3.37 12.60 2.79
CA HIS A 159 3.37 13.58 3.88
C HIS A 159 4.22 13.12 5.07
N PHE A 160 4.12 11.85 5.46
CA PHE A 160 4.87 11.31 6.60
C PHE A 160 6.33 10.94 6.28
N THR A 161 6.82 11.24 5.06
CA THR A 161 8.25 11.17 4.73
C THR A 161 8.90 12.55 4.68
N GLU A 162 8.11 13.61 4.71
CA GLU A 162 8.61 14.98 4.67
C GLU A 162 9.21 15.39 6.01
N ALA A 163 10.21 16.27 5.96
CA ALA A 163 10.86 16.80 7.15
C ALA A 163 9.83 17.50 8.08
N GLY A 164 9.87 17.15 9.37
CA GLY A 164 8.95 17.68 10.37
C GLY A 164 7.55 17.05 10.32
N ASN A 165 7.33 16.00 9.54
CA ASN A 165 6.07 15.26 9.47
C ASN A 165 6.24 13.75 9.75
N ASP A 166 7.36 13.29 10.29
CA ASP A 166 7.59 11.87 10.58
C ASP A 166 6.64 11.34 11.67
N MET A 167 5.98 10.21 11.39
CA MET A 167 4.98 9.64 12.28
C MET A 167 5.54 9.27 13.67
N TYR A 168 6.74 8.70 13.71
CA TYR A 168 7.36 8.29 14.96
C TYR A 168 7.95 9.50 15.67
N HIS A 169 8.79 10.30 15.02
CA HIS A 169 9.55 11.36 15.68
C HIS A 169 8.74 12.63 15.94
N ASP A 170 7.97 13.11 14.96
CA ASP A 170 7.28 14.41 15.06
C ASP A 170 5.89 14.29 15.70
N TYR A 171 5.16 13.21 15.40
CA TYR A 171 3.85 12.95 16.01
C TYR A 171 3.94 12.07 17.26
N GLN A 172 5.05 11.40 17.52
CA GLN A 172 5.21 10.46 18.66
C GLN A 172 4.22 9.29 18.63
N VAL A 173 3.88 8.80 17.43
CA VAL A 173 2.96 7.68 17.21
C VAL A 173 3.76 6.43 16.81
N GLN A 174 3.56 5.32 17.53
CA GLN A 174 4.12 4.02 17.16
C GLN A 174 3.12 3.23 16.32
N GLU A 175 3.50 2.86 15.10
CA GLU A 175 2.64 2.09 14.20
C GLU A 175 3.00 0.61 14.19
N PHE A 176 2.02 -0.27 14.01
CA PHE A 176 2.24 -1.72 13.95
C PHE A 176 1.32 -2.34 12.90
N CYS A 177 1.86 -3.10 11.96
CA CYS A 177 1.10 -3.69 10.86
C CYS A 177 0.98 -5.21 11.01
N LEU A 178 -0.25 -5.72 10.95
CA LEU A 178 -0.55 -7.14 10.94
C LEU A 178 -1.55 -7.43 9.82
N ILE A 179 -1.25 -8.39 8.95
CA ILE A 179 -2.10 -8.76 7.83
C ILE A 179 -2.13 -10.28 7.62
N GLY A 180 -3.16 -10.77 6.94
CA GLY A 180 -3.22 -12.16 6.49
C GLY A 180 -2.66 -12.34 5.07
N SER A 181 -2.74 -13.56 4.54
CA SER A 181 -2.47 -13.80 3.12
C SER A 181 -3.33 -14.92 2.52
N GLN A 182 -4.48 -15.20 3.14
CA GLN A 182 -5.38 -16.29 2.75
C GLN A 182 -6.73 -15.77 2.31
N THR A 183 -7.38 -16.55 1.45
CA THR A 183 -8.79 -16.37 1.13
C THR A 183 -9.67 -17.39 1.86
N LEU A 184 -10.95 -17.03 2.04
CA LEU A 184 -11.98 -17.94 2.53
C LEU A 184 -12.22 -19.09 1.56
N SER A 185 -12.37 -20.32 2.06
CA SER A 185 -12.59 -21.51 1.20
C SER A 185 -13.76 -21.35 0.23
N ALA A 186 -14.86 -20.72 0.67
CA ALA A 186 -16.03 -20.47 -0.18
C ALA A 186 -15.73 -19.51 -1.35
N MET A 187 -14.79 -18.58 -1.16
CA MET A 187 -14.41 -17.58 -2.17
C MET A 187 -13.39 -18.12 -3.18
N ARG A 188 -12.74 -19.26 -2.89
CA ARG A 188 -11.80 -19.94 -3.81
C ARG A 188 -12.45 -20.47 -5.08
N HIS A 189 -13.76 -20.38 -5.24
CA HIS A 189 -14.44 -20.77 -6.47
C HIS A 189 -14.86 -19.55 -7.30
N LEU A 190 -14.77 -18.34 -6.76
CA LEU A 190 -15.15 -17.13 -7.49
C LEU A 190 -14.13 -16.84 -8.61
N PRO A 191 -14.58 -16.50 -9.84
CA PRO A 191 -13.70 -16.14 -10.95
C PRO A 191 -13.28 -14.66 -10.86
N ILE A 192 -12.86 -14.22 -9.66
CA ILE A 192 -12.42 -12.85 -9.40
C ILE A 192 -10.93 -12.92 -9.07
N ARG A 193 -10.10 -12.32 -9.93
CA ARG A 193 -8.64 -12.34 -9.80
C ARG A 193 -8.19 -11.91 -8.40
N TYR A 194 -8.64 -10.75 -7.93
CA TYR A 194 -8.22 -10.15 -6.65
C TYR A 194 -8.64 -10.96 -5.41
N VAL A 195 -9.64 -11.83 -5.54
CA VAL A 195 -10.04 -12.78 -4.47
C VAL A 195 -9.09 -13.98 -4.40
N LYS A 196 -8.43 -14.29 -5.51
CA LYS A 196 -7.49 -15.41 -5.71
C LYS A 196 -6.08 -14.92 -6.01
N GLU A 197 -5.70 -13.83 -5.39
CA GLU A 197 -4.37 -13.26 -5.56
C GLU A 197 -3.44 -13.85 -4.51
N ASP A 198 -2.27 -14.32 -4.96
CA ASP A 198 -1.22 -14.77 -4.04
C ASP A 198 -0.73 -13.58 -3.20
N SER A 199 -0.36 -13.85 -1.95
CA SER A 199 0.11 -12.82 -1.01
C SER A 199 -0.87 -11.68 -0.80
N SER A 200 -2.16 -12.02 -0.77
CA SER A 200 -3.28 -11.12 -0.47
C SER A 200 -4.20 -11.82 0.52
N ASP A 201 -4.78 -11.05 1.44
CA ASP A 201 -5.73 -11.58 2.42
C ASP A 201 -7.15 -11.76 1.86
N ASN A 202 -7.30 -11.71 0.51
CA ASN A 202 -8.51 -11.64 -0.32
C ASN A 202 -9.04 -10.23 -0.64
N THR A 203 -8.49 -9.20 -0.01
CA THR A 203 -8.90 -7.80 -0.17
C THR A 203 -7.69 -6.90 -0.35
N VAL A 204 -6.72 -7.01 0.55
CA VAL A 204 -5.52 -6.17 0.59
C VAL A 204 -4.30 -7.06 0.36
N ARG A 205 -3.43 -6.64 -0.58
CA ARG A 205 -2.13 -7.27 -0.80
C ARG A 205 -1.27 -7.06 0.44
N THR A 206 -0.46 -8.07 0.81
CA THR A 206 0.45 -7.97 1.94
C THR A 206 1.41 -6.78 1.82
N SER A 207 1.88 -6.48 0.60
CA SER A 207 2.68 -5.28 0.28
C SER A 207 1.91 -3.97 0.43
N ALA A 208 0.61 -3.96 0.11
CA ALA A 208 -0.24 -2.79 0.27
C ALA A 208 -0.64 -2.54 1.74
N GLY A 209 -0.57 -3.57 2.59
CA GLY A 209 -0.82 -3.45 4.02
C GLY A 209 0.39 -3.00 4.85
N ASN A 210 1.59 -3.01 4.28
CA ASN A 210 2.83 -2.71 4.99
C ASN A 210 3.24 -1.25 4.86
N LEU A 211 3.39 -0.54 5.98
CA LEU A 211 3.84 0.86 6.02
C LEU A 211 5.37 1.05 5.87
N ASN A 212 6.15 -0.04 5.78
CA ASN A 212 7.55 0.05 5.34
C ASN A 212 7.60 0.17 3.80
N PHE A 213 7.25 1.33 3.25
CA PHE A 213 7.25 1.58 1.80
C PHE A 213 8.49 2.35 1.34
N ASN A 214 8.81 2.31 0.05
CA ASN A 214 9.85 3.15 -0.53
C ASN A 214 9.22 4.28 -1.33
N LEU A 215 9.82 5.46 -1.33
CA LEU A 215 9.45 6.55 -2.22
C LEU A 215 10.68 6.95 -3.03
N LEU A 216 10.52 7.00 -4.35
CA LEU A 216 11.53 7.43 -5.30
C LEU A 216 10.95 8.64 -6.04
N ARG A 217 11.46 9.82 -5.74
CA ARG A 217 11.08 11.06 -6.44
C ARG A 217 12.02 11.26 -7.62
N VAL A 218 11.45 11.40 -8.80
CA VAL A 218 12.18 11.70 -10.04
C VAL A 218 11.69 13.05 -10.54
N ALA A 219 12.61 14.00 -10.71
CA ALA A 219 12.28 15.35 -11.15
C ALA A 219 13.27 15.85 -12.22
N PRO A 220 12.86 16.80 -13.07
CA PRO A 220 13.79 17.46 -13.98
C PRO A 220 14.89 18.19 -13.20
N THR A 221 16.08 18.30 -13.78
CA THR A 221 17.12 19.21 -13.30
C THR A 221 16.79 20.65 -13.72
N ASP A 222 17.37 21.65 -13.07
CA ASP A 222 17.16 23.05 -13.47
C ASP A 222 17.61 23.31 -14.91
N ALA A 223 18.72 22.68 -15.33
CA ALA A 223 19.24 22.79 -16.69
C ALA A 223 18.32 22.13 -17.74
N ALA A 224 17.49 21.17 -17.34
CA ALA A 224 16.57 20.49 -18.26
C ALA A 224 15.54 21.45 -18.88
N PHE A 225 15.18 22.53 -18.18
CA PHE A 225 14.23 23.53 -18.69
C PHE A 225 14.78 24.39 -19.83
N GLU A 226 16.09 24.38 -20.04
CA GLU A 226 16.77 25.05 -21.16
C GLU A 226 16.90 24.15 -22.39
N LEU A 227 16.37 22.92 -22.35
CA LEU A 227 16.46 21.96 -23.45
C LEU A 227 15.75 22.50 -24.70
N SER A 228 16.47 22.55 -25.83
CA SER A 228 15.88 23.00 -27.09
C SER A 228 14.88 21.98 -27.65
N VAL A 229 13.90 22.47 -28.41
CA VAL A 229 12.90 21.63 -29.08
C VAL A 229 13.56 20.60 -30.00
N ASP A 230 14.61 20.97 -30.73
CA ASP A 230 15.33 20.04 -31.63
C ASP A 230 16.05 18.92 -30.87
N ALA A 231 16.66 19.25 -29.72
CA ALA A 231 17.30 18.26 -28.86
C ALA A 231 16.25 17.29 -28.28
N LEU A 232 15.12 17.83 -27.83
CA LEU A 232 13.99 17.04 -27.33
C LEU A 232 13.43 16.08 -28.39
N GLN A 233 13.17 16.56 -29.60
CA GLN A 233 12.66 15.73 -30.71
C GLN A 233 13.66 14.62 -31.09
N THR A 234 14.95 14.91 -31.02
CA THR A 234 15.99 13.90 -31.24
C THR A 234 15.93 12.79 -30.18
N LEU A 235 15.77 13.14 -28.91
CA LEU A 235 15.62 12.16 -27.82
C LEU A 235 14.37 11.30 -27.99
N ILE A 236 13.24 11.92 -28.32
CA ILE A 236 11.97 11.22 -28.57
C ILE A 236 12.11 10.24 -29.73
N LYS A 237 12.68 10.67 -30.85
CA LYS A 237 12.89 9.81 -32.03
C LYS A 237 13.75 8.59 -31.68
N ARG A 238 14.89 8.80 -31.04
CA ARG A 238 15.78 7.69 -30.60
C ARG A 238 15.06 6.72 -29.69
N ARG A 239 14.20 7.23 -28.80
CA ARG A 239 13.42 6.37 -27.93
C ARG A 239 12.33 5.59 -28.69
N HIS A 240 11.69 6.17 -29.70
CA HIS A 240 10.78 5.43 -30.59
C HIS A 240 11.48 4.30 -31.36
N GLU A 241 12.79 4.45 -31.63
CA GLU A 241 13.65 3.40 -32.22
C GLU A 241 14.12 2.36 -31.18
N GLU A 242 13.56 2.38 -29.96
CA GLU A 242 13.88 1.50 -28.83
C GLU A 242 15.35 1.56 -28.35
N GLU A 243 16.02 2.68 -28.62
CA GLU A 243 17.34 2.93 -28.07
C GLU A 243 17.29 3.22 -26.57
N ILE A 244 18.22 2.62 -25.83
CA ILE A 244 18.48 3.01 -24.44
C ILE A 244 19.24 4.34 -24.47
N ILE A 245 18.55 5.41 -24.10
CA ILE A 245 19.12 6.75 -23.98
C ILE A 245 19.60 7.01 -22.55
N ASP A 246 20.58 7.91 -22.39
CA ASP A 246 20.98 8.45 -21.09
C ASP A 246 20.29 9.78 -20.88
N THR A 247 19.49 9.89 -19.83
CA THR A 247 18.72 11.10 -19.48
C THR A 247 19.12 11.62 -18.11
N SER A 248 20.31 11.25 -17.61
CA SER A 248 20.80 11.65 -16.29
C SER A 248 21.09 13.16 -16.16
N GLU A 249 21.30 13.86 -17.28
CA GLU A 249 21.40 15.33 -17.30
C GLU A 249 20.01 16.01 -17.23
N ILE A 250 18.95 15.30 -17.64
CA ILE A 250 17.58 15.82 -17.68
C ILE A 250 16.86 15.55 -16.37
N TYR A 251 17.07 14.38 -15.78
CA TYR A 251 16.35 13.92 -14.59
C TYR A 251 17.29 13.54 -13.46
N GLN A 252 16.90 13.92 -12.25
CA GLN A 252 17.58 13.59 -11.01
C GLN A 252 16.66 12.81 -10.07
N PHE A 253 17.27 11.96 -9.26
CA PHE A 253 16.64 11.22 -8.17
C PHE A 253 17.71 10.80 -7.17
N ASP A 254 17.28 10.49 -5.95
CA ASP A 254 18.12 9.81 -4.97
C ASP A 254 17.33 8.71 -4.25
N LEU A 255 18.00 8.00 -3.34
CA LEU A 255 17.43 6.91 -2.56
C LEU A 255 17.25 7.29 -1.09
N SER A 256 17.09 8.58 -0.76
CA SER A 256 16.99 9.05 0.63
C SER A 256 15.67 8.65 1.31
N ASP A 257 14.59 8.53 0.55
CA ASP A 257 13.24 8.19 1.07
C ASP A 257 12.92 6.68 1.04
N VAL A 258 13.94 5.81 0.91
CA VAL A 258 13.72 4.36 1.01
C VAL A 258 13.44 3.95 2.47
N ALA A 259 12.67 2.88 2.65
CA ALA A 259 12.27 2.40 3.98
C ALA A 259 13.44 2.03 4.90
N SER A 260 14.63 1.72 4.37
CA SER A 260 15.79 1.39 5.22
C SER A 260 16.34 2.58 6.00
N GLU A 261 16.09 3.81 5.53
CA GLU A 261 16.57 5.03 6.17
C GLU A 261 15.63 5.55 7.26
N ARG A 262 14.47 4.89 7.44
CA ARG A 262 13.41 5.32 8.35
C ARG A 262 13.22 4.32 9.49
N GLN A 263 12.63 4.79 10.58
CA GLN A 263 12.29 3.95 11.72
C GLN A 263 11.38 2.78 11.26
N PRO A 264 11.83 1.51 11.37
CA PRO A 264 11.05 0.39 10.86
C PRO A 264 9.73 0.22 11.60
N VAL A 265 8.65 0.04 10.84
CA VAL A 265 7.32 -0.29 11.37
C VAL A 265 7.23 -1.80 11.58
N PRO A 266 6.99 -2.30 12.80
CA PRO A 266 6.74 -3.72 13.04
C PRO A 266 5.69 -4.29 12.08
N PHE A 267 6.04 -5.31 11.31
CA PHE A 267 5.17 -5.93 10.30
C PHE A 267 5.15 -7.45 10.44
N ALA A 268 3.95 -8.04 10.44
CA ALA A 268 3.79 -9.49 10.50
C ALA A 268 2.68 -9.98 9.56
N ILE A 269 2.88 -11.19 9.04
CA ILE A 269 1.87 -11.94 8.28
C ILE A 269 1.36 -13.08 9.16
N ALA A 270 0.08 -13.03 9.51
CA ALA A 270 -0.57 -14.04 10.33
C ALA A 270 -0.88 -15.30 9.51
N TYR A 271 -0.55 -16.47 10.05
CA TYR A 271 -0.82 -17.75 9.39
C TYR A 271 -2.32 -18.05 9.33
N GLU A 272 -2.76 -18.58 8.19
CA GLU A 272 -4.17 -18.91 7.91
C GLU A 272 -5.13 -17.78 8.32
N THR A 273 -4.85 -16.57 7.84
CA THR A 273 -5.63 -15.37 8.13
C THR A 273 -6.08 -14.69 6.83
N ALA A 274 -7.37 -14.35 6.79
CA ALA A 274 -8.03 -13.62 5.71
C ALA A 274 -8.47 -12.23 6.20
N HIS A 275 -8.91 -11.37 5.29
CA HIS A 275 -9.36 -10.02 5.62
C HIS A 275 -10.57 -10.02 6.58
N PHE A 276 -11.50 -10.96 6.36
CA PHE A 276 -12.75 -11.11 7.12
C PHE A 276 -13.17 -12.59 7.24
N GLY A 277 -14.10 -12.87 8.15
CA GLY A 277 -14.77 -14.17 8.30
C GLY A 277 -14.58 -14.84 9.67
N ASP A 278 -15.59 -15.55 10.14
CA ASP A 278 -15.71 -15.97 11.56
C ASP A 278 -14.67 -17.01 12.01
N LYS A 279 -14.03 -17.69 11.06
CA LYS A 279 -12.99 -18.71 11.34
C LYS A 279 -11.58 -18.14 11.26
N ILE A 280 -11.28 -17.40 10.19
CA ILE A 280 -9.91 -16.99 9.86
C ILE A 280 -9.78 -15.50 9.53
N GLY A 281 -10.82 -14.69 9.71
CA GLY A 281 -10.74 -13.24 9.55
C GLY A 281 -9.77 -12.63 10.56
N ILE A 282 -9.05 -11.59 10.19
CA ILE A 282 -8.08 -10.94 11.09
C ILE A 282 -8.74 -10.30 12.31
N VAL A 283 -9.97 -9.78 12.14
CA VAL A 283 -10.74 -9.16 13.23
C VAL A 283 -11.61 -10.18 13.95
N THR A 284 -12.44 -10.94 13.25
CA THR A 284 -13.48 -11.81 13.85
C THR A 284 -13.09 -13.29 13.96
N GLY A 285 -11.95 -13.70 13.41
CA GLY A 285 -11.56 -15.09 13.31
C GLY A 285 -11.32 -15.79 14.66
N SER A 286 -12.06 -16.87 14.89
CA SER A 286 -11.90 -17.72 16.08
C SER A 286 -10.67 -18.62 16.03
N LYS A 287 -10.22 -19.07 14.85
CA LYS A 287 -9.13 -20.07 14.71
C LYS A 287 -7.72 -19.47 14.69
N ASN A 288 -7.59 -18.19 14.34
CA ASN A 288 -6.32 -17.47 14.29
C ASN A 288 -6.10 -16.54 15.49
N ARG A 289 -7.07 -16.44 16.42
CA ARG A 289 -7.04 -15.54 17.58
C ARG A 289 -5.80 -15.68 18.44
N SER A 290 -5.37 -16.92 18.70
CA SER A 290 -4.17 -17.23 19.49
C SER A 290 -2.86 -16.74 18.87
N GLN A 291 -2.88 -16.36 17.58
CA GLN A 291 -1.73 -15.78 16.87
C GLN A 291 -1.86 -14.26 16.76
N VAL A 292 -3.07 -13.76 16.51
CA VAL A 292 -3.34 -12.34 16.27
C VAL A 292 -3.32 -11.52 17.57
N VAL A 293 -4.08 -11.92 18.60
CA VAL A 293 -4.24 -11.13 19.84
C VAL A 293 -2.93 -10.92 20.61
N PRO A 294 -2.02 -11.90 20.71
CA PRO A 294 -0.73 -11.67 21.37
C PRO A 294 0.11 -10.57 20.69
N LEU A 295 0.07 -10.46 19.36
CA LEU A 295 0.78 -9.41 18.63
C LEU A 295 0.14 -8.03 18.85
N ILE A 296 -1.19 -7.95 18.84
CA ILE A 296 -1.92 -6.71 19.17
C ILE A 296 -1.58 -6.28 20.61
N ALA A 297 -1.68 -7.20 21.57
CA ALA A 297 -1.34 -6.91 22.97
C ALA A 297 0.11 -6.45 23.13
N LYS A 298 1.05 -7.09 22.41
CA LYS A 298 2.46 -6.68 22.41
C LYS A 298 2.64 -5.26 21.85
N ALA A 299 1.97 -4.93 20.74
CA ALA A 299 2.00 -3.59 20.17
C ALA A 299 1.44 -2.55 21.15
N LEU A 300 0.23 -2.76 21.67
CA LEU A 300 -0.45 -1.83 22.57
C LEU A 300 0.28 -1.61 23.90
N THR A 301 1.06 -2.59 24.36
CA THR A 301 1.87 -2.49 25.60
C THR A 301 3.31 -2.02 25.35
N THR A 302 3.68 -1.71 24.11
CA THR A 302 5.02 -1.20 23.80
C THR A 302 5.12 0.26 24.25
N PRO A 303 6.02 0.59 25.20
CA PRO A 303 6.27 1.97 25.60
C PRO A 303 6.88 2.75 24.44
N TYR A 304 6.63 4.06 24.39
CA TYR A 304 7.31 4.96 23.45
C TYR A 304 8.80 5.08 23.82
N ASP A 305 9.59 4.17 23.24
CA ASP A 305 11.03 4.06 23.45
C ASP A 305 11.64 3.30 22.27
N THR A 306 12.71 3.84 21.68
CA THR A 306 13.33 3.28 20.47
C THR A 306 13.80 1.84 20.65
N SER A 307 14.36 1.49 21.81
CA SER A 307 14.84 0.13 22.09
C SER A 307 13.67 -0.84 22.29
N LYS A 308 12.60 -0.42 22.98
CA LYS A 308 11.41 -1.25 23.19
C LYS A 308 10.63 -1.46 21.89
N TYR A 309 10.54 -0.42 21.07
CA TYR A 309 9.90 -0.48 19.76
C TYR A 309 10.66 -1.41 18.81
N ALA A 310 12.00 -1.32 18.75
CA ALA A 310 12.83 -2.25 18.00
C ALA A 310 12.69 -3.71 18.48
N ALA A 311 12.60 -3.94 19.79
CA ALA A 311 12.34 -5.29 20.32
C ALA A 311 10.95 -5.82 19.92
N THR A 312 9.94 -4.95 19.83
CA THR A 312 8.62 -5.32 19.30
C THR A 312 8.68 -5.61 17.78
N ALA A 313 9.45 -4.85 17.01
CA ALA A 313 9.70 -5.14 15.59
C ALA A 313 10.30 -6.54 15.40
N ALA A 314 11.31 -6.91 16.20
CA ALA A 314 11.89 -8.25 16.18
C ALA A 314 10.89 -9.35 16.56
N THR A 315 9.94 -9.04 17.45
CA THR A 315 8.86 -9.98 17.82
C THR A 315 7.90 -10.23 16.64
N PHE A 316 7.52 -9.19 15.91
CA PHE A 316 6.67 -9.29 14.71
C PHE A 316 7.38 -10.07 13.61
N GLU A 317 8.67 -9.80 13.39
CA GLU A 317 9.49 -10.53 12.43
C GLU A 317 9.60 -12.02 12.80
N SER A 318 9.82 -12.36 14.07
CA SER A 318 9.83 -13.75 14.54
C SER A 318 8.49 -14.45 14.29
N ALA A 319 7.36 -13.75 14.52
CA ALA A 319 6.03 -14.28 14.22
C ALA A 319 5.85 -14.56 12.72
N ARG A 320 6.28 -13.64 11.86
CA ARG A 320 6.29 -13.83 10.40
C ARG A 320 7.14 -15.03 9.99
N GLN A 321 8.36 -15.17 10.51
CA GLN A 321 9.21 -16.33 10.22
C GLN A 321 8.55 -17.66 10.63
N LYS A 322 7.88 -17.71 11.79
CA LYS A 322 7.12 -18.89 12.22
C LYS A 322 5.97 -19.22 11.27
N THR A 323 5.23 -18.21 10.78
CA THR A 323 4.22 -18.37 9.73
C THR A 323 4.81 -19.05 8.50
N PHE A 324 5.97 -18.58 8.03
CA PHE A 324 6.62 -19.09 6.81
C PHE A 324 7.18 -20.50 6.99
N GLN A 325 7.73 -20.81 8.17
CA GLN A 325 8.14 -22.18 8.52
C GLN A 325 6.95 -23.15 8.54
N ARG A 326 5.79 -22.70 9.04
CA ARG A 326 4.57 -23.49 9.03
C ARG A 326 4.01 -23.67 7.61
N ALA A 327 3.97 -22.60 6.83
CA ALA A 327 3.52 -22.63 5.44
C ALA A 327 4.38 -23.55 4.55
N ALA A 328 5.71 -23.58 4.76
CA ALA A 328 6.62 -24.47 4.05
C ALA A 328 6.30 -25.97 4.23
N ARG A 329 5.65 -26.34 5.35
CA ARG A 329 5.26 -27.72 5.69
C ARG A 329 3.88 -28.10 5.14
N LEU A 330 3.16 -27.18 4.49
CA LEU A 330 1.85 -27.46 3.91
C LEU A 330 1.94 -28.52 2.83
N ARG A 331 0.96 -29.43 2.81
CA ARG A 331 0.84 -30.43 1.73
C ARG A 331 0.26 -29.75 0.49
N SER A 332 1.00 -29.83 -0.61
CA SER A 332 0.54 -29.36 -1.92
C SER A 332 -0.27 -30.43 -2.62
N SER A 333 -1.36 -30.04 -3.28
CA SER A 333 -2.12 -30.87 -4.23
C SER A 333 -2.07 -30.20 -5.60
N ALA A 334 -1.95 -30.98 -6.67
CA ALA A 334 -2.00 -30.45 -8.03
C ALA A 334 -3.41 -29.99 -8.44
N LEU A 335 -4.44 -30.48 -7.74
CA LEU A 335 -5.85 -30.17 -7.98
C LEU A 335 -6.34 -28.96 -7.17
N GLU A 336 -5.51 -28.44 -6.27
CA GLU A 336 -5.85 -27.31 -5.42
C GLU A 336 -5.00 -26.10 -5.77
N TRP A 337 -5.52 -24.90 -5.47
CA TRP A 337 -4.69 -23.71 -5.44
C TRP A 337 -3.49 -23.95 -4.53
N ASN A 338 -2.30 -23.70 -5.07
CA ASN A 338 -1.04 -23.83 -4.36
C ASN A 338 -1.09 -23.06 -3.03
N LYS A 339 -0.93 -23.79 -1.93
CA LYS A 339 -1.04 -23.22 -0.58
C LYS A 339 0.19 -22.42 -0.19
N GLN A 340 1.36 -22.78 -0.72
CA GLN A 340 2.60 -22.06 -0.45
C GLN A 340 2.65 -20.73 -1.22
N SER A 341 2.10 -20.69 -2.44
CA SER A 341 2.10 -19.48 -3.26
C SER A 341 1.35 -18.32 -2.59
N GLN A 342 0.33 -18.62 -1.79
CA GLN A 342 -0.38 -17.63 -0.95
C GLN A 342 0.50 -16.92 0.09
N TYR A 343 1.65 -17.48 0.44
CA TYR A 343 2.62 -16.86 1.38
C TYR A 343 3.86 -16.31 0.67
N GLU A 344 3.98 -16.48 -0.64
CA GLU A 344 5.14 -16.02 -1.39
C GLU A 344 5.27 -14.49 -1.34
N GLY A 345 6.50 -14.00 -1.27
CA GLY A 345 6.79 -12.57 -1.24
C GLY A 345 6.40 -11.89 -2.53
N HIS A 346 5.62 -10.83 -2.40
CA HIS A 346 5.32 -9.95 -3.51
C HIS A 346 5.58 -8.49 -3.12
N ALA A 347 6.01 -7.70 -4.09
CA ALA A 347 6.14 -6.25 -3.98
C ALA A 347 5.08 -5.56 -4.83
N GLN A 348 4.68 -4.36 -4.41
CA GLN A 348 3.83 -3.48 -5.21
C GLN A 348 4.65 -2.30 -5.70
N LEU A 349 4.61 -1.99 -6.99
CA LEU A 349 5.35 -0.88 -7.59
C LEU A 349 4.36 0.08 -8.25
N ILE A 350 4.20 1.27 -7.68
CA ILE A 350 3.27 2.30 -8.14
C ILE A 350 4.07 3.36 -8.87
N PHE A 351 3.74 3.62 -10.13
CA PHE A 351 4.27 4.74 -10.89
C PHE A 351 3.21 5.82 -10.99
N ARG A 352 3.47 7.02 -10.47
CA ARG A 352 2.63 8.21 -10.65
C ARG A 352 3.37 9.23 -11.49
N LEU A 353 2.83 9.57 -12.65
CA LEU A 353 3.41 10.48 -13.62
C LEU A 353 2.62 11.78 -13.65
N ARG A 354 3.31 12.89 -13.42
CA ARG A 354 2.78 14.24 -13.53
C ARG A 354 3.73 15.11 -14.36
N ASP A 355 3.22 16.19 -14.93
CA ASP A 355 4.06 17.23 -15.50
C ASP A 355 4.57 18.19 -14.40
N GLN A 356 5.47 19.11 -14.76
CA GLN A 356 6.00 20.10 -13.81
C GLN A 356 4.95 21.09 -13.27
N PHE A 357 3.74 21.11 -13.83
CA PHE A 357 2.61 21.90 -13.35
C PHE A 357 1.68 21.09 -12.43
N GLY A 358 2.00 19.81 -12.19
CA GLY A 358 1.24 18.90 -11.35
C GLY A 358 0.07 18.23 -12.06
N ALA A 359 -0.13 18.45 -13.37
CA ALA A 359 -1.16 17.76 -14.14
C ALA A 359 -0.77 16.30 -14.37
N ALA A 360 -1.74 15.39 -14.37
CA ALA A 360 -1.49 13.99 -14.65
C ALA A 360 -1.06 13.79 -16.11
N VAL A 361 -0.06 12.95 -16.34
CA VAL A 361 0.33 12.51 -17.68
C VAL A 361 -0.41 11.21 -17.96
N GLU A 362 -1.50 11.27 -18.73
CA GLU A 362 -2.42 10.12 -18.91
C GLU A 362 -1.95 9.12 -19.97
N ASP A 363 -1.24 9.59 -21.00
CA ASP A 363 -0.82 8.78 -22.15
C ASP A 363 0.69 8.55 -22.11
N PHE A 364 1.07 7.34 -21.67
CA PHE A 364 2.46 6.99 -21.42
C PHE A 364 2.74 5.49 -21.61
N ASP A 365 4.02 5.18 -21.83
CA ASP A 365 4.56 3.82 -21.82
C ASP A 365 5.62 3.70 -20.74
N ILE A 366 5.61 2.57 -20.01
CA ILE A 366 6.68 2.18 -19.09
C ILE A 366 7.28 0.86 -19.58
N THR A 367 8.56 0.91 -19.91
CA THR A 367 9.36 -0.27 -20.29
C THR A 367 10.34 -0.61 -19.17
N ILE A 368 10.30 -1.85 -18.70
CA ILE A 368 11.26 -2.41 -17.74
C ILE A 368 12.12 -3.43 -18.49
N ARG A 369 13.40 -3.11 -18.68
CA ARG A 369 14.32 -3.89 -19.54
C ARG A 369 15.53 -4.37 -18.73
N SER A 370 15.62 -5.68 -18.50
CA SER A 370 16.79 -6.31 -17.87
C SER A 370 17.97 -6.48 -18.85
N THR A 371 19.19 -6.09 -18.45
CA THR A 371 20.42 -6.19 -19.28
C THR A 371 21.54 -7.01 -18.61
N PRO A 372 22.26 -7.89 -19.34
CA PRO A 372 22.07 -8.25 -20.75
C PRO A 372 20.79 -9.10 -20.96
N PRO A 373 20.10 -8.95 -22.10
CA PRO A 373 18.81 -9.59 -22.35
C PRO A 373 18.87 -11.12 -22.44
N ARG A 374 20.06 -11.72 -22.66
CA ARG A 374 20.21 -13.16 -22.92
C ARG A 374 20.74 -13.99 -21.74
N THR A 375 21.14 -13.39 -20.62
CA THR A 375 21.97 -14.09 -19.62
C THR A 375 21.35 -14.24 -18.23
N SER A 376 20.30 -13.49 -17.88
CA SER A 376 19.66 -13.54 -16.56
C SER A 376 18.41 -14.42 -16.54
N LYS A 377 18.33 -15.35 -15.55
CA LYS A 377 17.10 -16.11 -15.25
C LYS A 377 16.09 -15.30 -14.43
N ASN A 378 16.55 -14.27 -13.71
CA ASN A 378 15.75 -13.49 -12.76
C ASN A 378 15.54 -12.07 -13.28
N LYS A 379 15.05 -11.96 -14.52
CA LYS A 379 14.70 -10.67 -15.10
C LYS A 379 13.53 -10.04 -14.34
N LEU A 380 13.60 -8.74 -14.07
CA LEU A 380 12.59 -8.06 -13.27
C LEU A 380 11.22 -8.07 -13.96
N GLU A 381 11.19 -7.87 -15.27
CA GLU A 381 9.97 -7.90 -16.07
C GLU A 381 9.25 -9.27 -16.04
N HIS A 382 9.97 -10.37 -15.79
CA HIS A 382 9.37 -11.70 -15.64
C HIS A 382 8.75 -11.93 -14.25
N MET A 383 9.02 -11.05 -13.29
CA MET A 383 8.43 -11.14 -11.94
C MET A 383 7.05 -10.47 -11.88
N ILE A 384 6.68 -9.67 -12.88
CA ILE A 384 5.39 -8.96 -12.95
C ILE A 384 4.27 -9.98 -13.18
N GLU A 385 3.33 -10.05 -12.25
CA GLU A 385 2.17 -10.91 -12.36
C GLU A 385 0.90 -10.12 -12.68
N ASP A 386 0.79 -8.89 -12.17
CA ASP A 386 -0.34 -7.99 -12.40
C ASP A 386 0.12 -6.59 -12.80
N LYS A 387 -0.73 -5.92 -13.58
CA LYS A 387 -0.64 -4.49 -13.87
C LYS A 387 -2.03 -3.87 -13.77
N HIS A 388 -2.10 -2.69 -13.18
CA HIS A 388 -3.35 -2.01 -12.89
C HIS A 388 -3.23 -0.53 -13.18
N LEU A 389 -3.91 -0.05 -14.21
CA LEU A 389 -4.04 1.39 -14.47
C LEU A 389 -5.18 1.94 -13.60
N ASN A 390 -4.91 3.00 -12.84
CA ASN A 390 -5.93 3.63 -12.00
C ASN A 390 -7.02 4.26 -12.88
N LYS A 391 -8.30 4.05 -12.54
CA LYS A 391 -9.42 4.54 -13.37
C LYS A 391 -9.67 6.02 -13.23
N LYS A 392 -9.35 6.60 -12.07
CA LYS A 392 -9.59 8.02 -11.77
C LYS A 392 -8.35 8.86 -11.99
N ASP A 393 -7.22 8.40 -11.46
CA ASP A 393 -5.93 9.08 -11.53
C ASP A 393 -5.09 8.43 -12.65
N LYS A 394 -5.51 8.63 -13.89
CA LYS A 394 -5.02 7.88 -15.06
C LYS A 394 -3.50 7.98 -15.30
N GLY A 395 -2.84 9.02 -14.80
CA GLY A 395 -1.38 9.09 -14.77
C GLY A 395 -0.71 8.12 -13.79
N THR A 396 -1.45 7.18 -13.20
CA THR A 396 -0.93 6.21 -12.23
C THR A 396 -1.17 4.77 -12.65
N ILE A 397 -0.10 3.98 -12.65
CA ILE A 397 -0.14 2.53 -12.88
C ILE A 397 0.55 1.77 -11.74
N THR A 398 -0.02 0.64 -11.34
CA THR A 398 0.53 -0.23 -10.30
C THR A 398 0.90 -1.58 -10.89
N PHE A 399 2.13 -2.03 -10.66
CA PHE A 399 2.58 -3.39 -10.95
C PHE A 399 2.66 -4.22 -9.66
N TYR A 400 2.40 -5.52 -9.79
CA TYR A 400 2.55 -6.48 -8.70
C TYR A 400 3.57 -7.53 -9.09
N LEU A 401 4.65 -7.64 -8.31
CA LEU A 401 5.81 -8.44 -8.64
C LEU A 401 6.00 -9.56 -7.62
N ARG A 402 6.13 -10.81 -8.06
CA ARG A 402 6.58 -11.90 -7.20
C ARG A 402 8.07 -11.77 -6.95
N THR A 403 8.47 -11.50 -5.71
CA THR A 403 9.86 -11.26 -5.32
C THR A 403 10.47 -12.41 -4.53
N GLN A 404 9.65 -13.32 -4.00
CA GLN A 404 10.09 -14.53 -3.33
C GLN A 404 9.20 -15.69 -3.76
N SER A 405 9.77 -16.88 -4.03
CA SER A 405 9.01 -18.07 -4.43
C SER A 405 9.32 -19.28 -3.56
N PHE A 406 8.37 -20.21 -3.42
CA PHE A 406 8.60 -21.46 -2.69
C PHE A 406 9.15 -22.55 -3.61
N ASN A 407 10.38 -22.99 -3.36
CA ASN A 407 10.98 -24.09 -4.09
C ASN A 407 10.55 -25.45 -3.48
N LYS A 408 9.63 -26.14 -4.18
CA LYS A 408 9.07 -27.42 -3.73
C LYS A 408 10.10 -28.53 -3.51
N ARG A 409 11.22 -28.53 -4.23
CA ARG A 409 12.28 -29.54 -4.14
C ARG A 409 13.15 -29.34 -2.89
N SER A 410 13.63 -28.12 -2.69
CA SER A 410 14.47 -27.78 -1.53
C SER A 410 13.68 -27.47 -0.25
N LYS A 411 12.36 -27.28 -0.35
CA LYS A 411 11.47 -26.83 0.75
C LYS A 411 11.88 -25.49 1.35
N LYS A 412 12.49 -24.62 0.55
CA LYS A 412 12.95 -23.28 0.95
C LYS A 412 12.21 -22.19 0.18
N TRP A 413 12.07 -21.04 0.83
CA TRP A 413 11.71 -19.78 0.18
C TRP A 413 12.95 -19.22 -0.52
N VAL A 414 12.81 -18.79 -1.77
CA VAL A 414 13.89 -18.31 -2.63
C VAL A 414 13.61 -16.86 -2.99
N GLU A 415 14.50 -15.95 -2.63
CA GLU A 415 14.44 -14.55 -3.08
C GLU A 415 14.80 -14.48 -4.55
N LEU A 416 13.88 -13.96 -5.36
CA LEU A 416 14.06 -13.84 -6.81
C LEU A 416 14.95 -12.65 -7.16
N LEU A 417 15.05 -11.65 -6.27
CA LEU A 417 15.85 -10.44 -6.46
C LEU A 417 17.35 -10.61 -6.19
N ASP A 418 17.80 -11.70 -5.56
CA ASP A 418 19.22 -11.91 -5.21
C ASP A 418 20.15 -11.83 -6.42
N ASN A 419 19.68 -12.30 -7.58
CA ASN A 419 20.42 -12.33 -8.84
C ASN A 419 19.74 -11.50 -9.93
N VAL A 420 19.04 -10.42 -9.54
CA VAL A 420 18.44 -9.50 -10.50
C VAL A 420 19.55 -8.79 -11.31
N PRO A 421 19.44 -8.70 -12.64
CA PRO A 421 20.41 -7.98 -13.46
C PRO A 421 20.24 -6.46 -13.32
N THR A 422 21.09 -5.69 -13.98
CA THR A 422 20.83 -4.26 -14.21
C THR A 422 19.52 -4.10 -14.96
N VAL A 423 18.72 -3.10 -14.56
CA VAL A 423 17.43 -2.79 -15.17
C VAL A 423 17.47 -1.36 -15.70
N HIS A 424 16.99 -1.18 -16.92
CA HIS A 424 16.64 0.12 -17.46
C HIS A 424 15.12 0.30 -17.32
N LEU A 425 14.74 1.35 -16.61
CA LEU A 425 13.36 1.83 -16.52
C LEU A 425 13.22 2.99 -17.50
N GLU A 426 12.45 2.78 -18.55
CA GLU A 426 12.30 3.74 -19.64
C GLU A 426 10.84 4.18 -19.72
N ILE A 427 10.60 5.50 -19.74
CA ILE A 427 9.27 6.09 -19.77
C ILE A 427 9.18 7.09 -20.91
N THR A 428 8.15 6.94 -21.72
CA THR A 428 7.75 7.90 -22.76
C THR A 428 6.32 8.36 -22.50
N ALA A 429 6.00 9.58 -22.91
CA ALA A 429 4.65 10.12 -22.80
C ALA A 429 4.32 10.98 -24.02
N HIS A 430 3.03 11.14 -24.28
CA HIS A 430 2.51 11.91 -25.40
C HIS A 430 1.37 12.85 -24.94
N GLU A 431 1.18 13.94 -25.67
CA GLU A 431 0.02 14.84 -25.54
C GLU A 431 -0.88 14.63 -26.76
N ASP A 432 -1.93 13.83 -26.59
CA ASP A 432 -2.86 13.45 -27.67
C ASP A 432 -3.59 14.66 -28.28
N HIS A 433 -3.69 15.77 -27.54
CA HIS A 433 -4.46 16.95 -27.97
C HIS A 433 -3.62 18.02 -28.68
N SER A 434 -2.30 17.88 -28.72
CA SER A 434 -1.44 18.85 -29.40
C SER A 434 -0.09 18.26 -29.82
N PRO A 435 0.29 18.33 -31.11
CA PRO A 435 1.63 17.96 -31.54
C PRO A 435 2.69 18.98 -31.10
N GLU A 436 2.27 20.13 -30.57
CA GLU A 436 3.14 21.22 -30.15
C GLU A 436 3.58 21.09 -28.68
N ILE A 437 3.24 19.97 -28.03
CA ILE A 437 3.66 19.64 -26.67
C ILE A 437 4.41 18.31 -26.73
N ALA A 438 5.58 18.28 -26.10
CA ALA A 438 6.39 17.09 -26.02
C ALA A 438 6.84 16.84 -24.57
N PHE A 439 6.90 15.57 -24.19
CA PHE A 439 7.47 15.14 -22.92
C PHE A 439 8.89 14.60 -23.14
N ALA A 440 9.84 15.06 -22.32
CA ALA A 440 11.19 14.50 -22.38
C ALA A 440 11.16 13.04 -21.90
N PRO A 441 11.65 12.08 -22.70
CA PRO A 441 11.68 10.68 -22.28
C PRO A 441 12.59 10.53 -21.05
N LEU A 442 12.21 9.63 -20.15
CA LEU A 442 12.98 9.31 -18.95
C LEU A 442 13.61 7.92 -19.11
N SER A 443 14.89 7.80 -18.78
CA SER A 443 15.63 6.54 -18.76
C SER A 443 16.48 6.46 -17.49
N ILE A 444 16.13 5.53 -16.59
CA ILE A 444 16.84 5.30 -15.33
C ILE A 444 17.54 3.94 -15.41
N LYS A 445 18.87 3.95 -15.25
CA LYS A 445 19.66 2.73 -15.09
C LYS A 445 19.78 2.37 -13.61
N LEU A 446 19.15 1.28 -13.20
CA LEU A 446 19.19 0.75 -11.85
C LEU A 446 20.12 -0.46 -11.76
N THR A 447 21.14 -0.37 -10.90
CA THR A 447 22.01 -1.50 -10.56
C THR A 447 21.27 -2.53 -9.71
N PRO A 448 21.75 -3.79 -9.63
CA PRO A 448 21.16 -4.81 -8.76
C PRO A 448 21.02 -4.37 -7.29
N THR A 449 21.97 -3.60 -6.77
CA THR A 449 21.92 -3.06 -5.41
C THR A 449 20.79 -2.04 -5.26
N GLN A 450 20.65 -1.10 -6.20
CA GLN A 450 19.56 -0.12 -6.18
C GLN A 450 18.19 -0.80 -6.33
N ILE A 451 18.08 -1.84 -7.17
CA ILE A 451 16.84 -2.61 -7.32
C ILE A 451 16.44 -3.27 -5.99
N ARG A 452 17.39 -3.88 -5.26
CA ARG A 452 17.09 -4.50 -3.96
C ARG A 452 16.81 -3.49 -2.85
N ALA A 453 17.30 -2.24 -2.98
CA ALA A 453 16.93 -1.15 -2.09
C ALA A 453 15.50 -0.66 -2.39
N LEU A 454 15.14 -0.55 -3.67
CA LEU A 454 13.86 -0.04 -4.13
C LEU A 454 12.75 -1.09 -4.14
N ILE A 455 13.04 -2.39 -4.29
CA ILE A 455 12.04 -3.45 -4.42
C ILE A 455 12.36 -4.53 -3.40
N GLN A 456 11.41 -4.77 -2.50
CA GLN A 456 11.57 -5.67 -1.36
C GLN A 456 10.27 -6.46 -1.15
N SER A 457 10.43 -7.73 -0.77
CA SER A 457 9.29 -8.60 -0.47
C SER A 457 8.37 -7.99 0.59
N PHE A 458 7.06 -8.00 0.30
CA PHE A 458 5.98 -7.46 1.14
C PHE A 458 6.01 -5.95 1.33
N ARG A 459 6.61 -5.18 0.42
CA ARG A 459 6.65 -3.71 0.49
C ARG A 459 6.06 -3.07 -0.76
N THR A 460 5.58 -1.84 -0.59
CA THR A 460 5.18 -0.98 -1.69
C THR A 460 6.33 -0.02 -2.02
N THR A 461 6.51 0.28 -3.29
CA THR A 461 7.42 1.32 -3.78
C THR A 461 6.64 2.26 -4.66
N ILE A 462 6.71 3.54 -4.33
CA ILE A 462 6.12 4.62 -5.10
C ILE A 462 7.24 5.29 -5.89
N VAL A 463 7.11 5.31 -7.20
CA VAL A 463 7.96 6.04 -8.12
C VAL A 463 7.15 7.25 -8.58
N ASP A 464 7.39 8.38 -7.93
CA ASP A 464 6.66 9.64 -8.15
C ASP A 464 7.48 10.50 -9.11
N ILE A 465 7.00 10.62 -10.34
CA ILE A 465 7.75 11.16 -11.47
C ILE A 465 7.11 12.47 -11.90
N THR A 466 7.95 13.49 -11.98
CA THR A 466 7.66 14.73 -12.70
C THR A 466 8.34 14.63 -14.06
N LEU A 467 7.57 14.45 -15.13
CA LEU A 467 8.06 14.49 -16.51
C LEU A 467 8.15 15.93 -16.99
N LEU A 468 9.24 16.25 -17.68
CA LEU A 468 9.43 17.56 -18.28
C LEU A 468 8.54 17.70 -19.52
N ARG A 469 7.57 18.60 -19.45
CA ARG A 469 6.68 18.99 -20.55
C ARG A 469 7.18 20.27 -21.21
N LEU A 470 7.49 20.26 -22.49
CA LEU A 470 7.96 21.44 -23.21
C LEU A 470 7.07 21.77 -24.40
N PRO A 471 6.60 23.02 -24.53
CA PRO A 471 5.94 23.50 -25.74
C PRO A 471 6.94 23.73 -26.86
N SER A 472 6.50 23.53 -28.10
CA SER A 472 7.22 23.98 -29.28
C SER A 472 7.13 25.50 -29.41
N GLY A 473 7.98 26.09 -30.26
CA GLY A 473 7.90 27.52 -30.59
C GLY A 473 6.57 27.92 -31.25
N LYS A 474 5.87 26.98 -31.89
CA LYS A 474 4.61 27.25 -32.59
C LYS A 474 3.45 27.57 -31.66
N VAL A 475 3.55 27.26 -30.37
CA VAL A 475 2.54 27.66 -29.37
C VAL A 475 2.40 29.19 -29.28
N PHE A 476 3.45 29.93 -29.67
CA PHE A 476 3.45 31.39 -29.71
C PHE A 476 3.21 31.97 -31.11
N GLU A 477 3.09 31.13 -32.14
CA GLU A 477 2.78 31.56 -33.50
C GLU A 477 1.26 31.78 -33.62
N LEU A 478 0.86 32.94 -34.15
CA LEU A 478 -0.54 33.18 -34.51
C LEU A 478 -0.85 32.39 -35.78
N SER A 479 -1.81 31.47 -35.69
CA SER A 479 -2.32 30.66 -36.82
C SER A 479 -3.02 31.47 -37.89
#